data_AF-A0A947S647-F1
#
_entry.id   AF-A0A947S647-F1
#
_cell.length_a   1.000
_cell.length_b   1.000
_cell.length_c   1.000
_cell.angle_alpha   90.00
_cell.angle_beta   90.00
_cell.angle_gamma   90.00
#
_symmetry.space_group_name_H-M   'P 1'
#
loop_
_entity.id
_entity.type
_entity.pdbx_description
1 polymer ?
#
loop_
_entity_poly.entity_id
_entity_poly.type
_entity_poly.pdbx_seq_one_letter_code
_entity_poly.pdbx_strand_id
1 'polypeptide(L)'
;MDLGSVIGLAGTFFLLFVSISLSGSILQFVDIPSIMIVAGCSFATFLVSNPKRICLATIKYLMIACRSYKVNLLEIISIFVSFAEKARRDGLLALESDIDELKDDFLRRGLQMVVDGTDPNLIKSILEIDLAAMEDRHATAAQVFINIATLAPAFGMLGTLIGLIQMLASLDDPSAIGPAMAVALITTFYGSIIANCFCNPIAFKLRAYSAEEVALKELTIEGMLAIQSGDNPRIVEERLKAFLPPKEREVKKKREEE
;
A
#
# COMPACT_ATOMS: atom_id res chain seq x y z
N MET A 1 -11.82 -8.15 -2.24
CA MET A 1 -10.73 -8.15 -1.25
C MET A 1 -9.67 -9.12 -1.75
N ASP A 2 -8.41 -8.82 -1.51
CA ASP A 2 -7.33 -9.76 -1.79
C ASP A 2 -7.44 -10.98 -0.86
N LEU A 3 -7.65 -12.16 -1.44
CA LEU A 3 -7.91 -13.40 -0.72
C LEU A 3 -6.72 -13.74 0.20
N GLY A 4 -5.49 -13.42 -0.24
CA GLY A 4 -4.28 -13.66 0.55
C GLY A 4 -4.22 -12.84 1.82
N SER A 5 -4.68 -11.59 1.79
CA SER A 5 -4.71 -10.72 2.98
C SER A 5 -5.72 -11.20 4.02
N VAL A 6 -6.90 -11.65 3.57
CA VAL A 6 -7.95 -12.15 4.46
C VAL A 6 -7.53 -13.49 5.09
N ILE A 7 -7.02 -14.41 4.28
CA ILE A 7 -6.55 -15.72 4.77
C ILE A 7 -5.34 -15.56 5.70
N GLY A 8 -4.38 -14.70 5.34
CA GLY A 8 -3.20 -14.44 6.17
C GLY A 8 -3.56 -13.87 7.53
N LEU A 9 -4.37 -12.81 7.56
CA LEU A 9 -4.78 -12.18 8.81
C LEU A 9 -5.65 -13.13 9.66
N ALA A 10 -6.62 -13.81 9.05
CA ALA A 10 -7.45 -14.80 9.75
C ALA A 10 -6.61 -15.96 10.29
N GLY A 11 -5.62 -16.44 9.52
CA GLY A 11 -4.69 -17.48 9.95
C GLY A 11 -3.83 -17.07 11.13
N THR A 12 -3.30 -15.84 11.15
CA THR A 12 -2.54 -15.30 12.28
C THR A 12 -3.40 -15.24 13.55
N PHE A 13 -4.61 -14.68 13.46
CA PHE A 13 -5.52 -14.63 14.62
C PHE A 13 -6.00 -16.01 15.07
N PHE A 14 -6.26 -16.92 14.14
CA PHE A 14 -6.64 -18.28 14.44
C PHE A 14 -5.54 -19.02 15.22
N LEU A 15 -4.29 -18.95 14.76
CA LEU A 15 -3.17 -19.59 15.45
C LEU A 15 -2.90 -18.98 16.84
N LEU A 16 -2.99 -17.65 16.97
CA LEU A 16 -2.90 -16.99 18.27
C LEU A 16 -4.02 -17.43 19.21
N PHE A 17 -5.26 -17.48 18.72
CA PHE A 17 -6.42 -17.85 19.52
C PHE A 17 -6.38 -19.31 19.96
N VAL A 18 -5.97 -20.23 19.08
CA VAL A 18 -5.77 -21.65 19.41
C VAL A 18 -4.66 -21.81 20.45
N SER A 19 -3.55 -21.10 20.31
CA SER A 19 -2.44 -21.13 21.27
C SER A 19 -2.87 -20.65 22.66
N ILE A 20 -3.68 -19.59 22.74
CA ILE A 20 -4.23 -19.09 24.01
C ILE A 20 -5.23 -20.09 24.60
N SER A 21 -6.14 -20.63 23.78
CA SER A 21 -7.17 -21.56 24.25
C SER A 21 -6.60 -22.90 24.75
N LEU A 22 -5.46 -23.34 24.21
CA LEU A 22 -4.75 -24.53 24.69
C LEU A 22 -4.04 -24.30 26.03
N SER A 23 -3.65 -23.06 26.34
CA SER A 23 -2.85 -22.72 27.52
C SER A 23 -3.66 -22.12 28.68
N GLY A 24 -4.87 -21.61 28.44
CA GLY A 24 -5.71 -21.03 29.48
C GLY A 24 -6.96 -20.32 28.97
N SER A 25 -7.51 -19.45 29.82
CA SER A 25 -8.72 -18.68 29.50
C SER A 25 -8.36 -17.38 28.76
N ILE A 26 -9.02 -17.14 27.62
CA ILE A 26 -8.86 -15.93 26.80
C ILE A 26 -9.15 -14.65 27.60
N LEU A 27 -10.03 -14.72 28.59
CA LEU A 27 -10.39 -13.59 29.46
C LEU A 27 -9.19 -13.04 30.26
N GLN A 28 -8.16 -13.85 30.49
CA GLN A 28 -6.95 -13.42 31.20
C GLN A 28 -6.09 -12.46 30.38
N PHE A 29 -6.26 -12.47 29.05
CA PHE A 29 -5.56 -11.58 28.13
C PHE A 29 -6.34 -10.29 27.87
N VAL A 30 -7.45 -10.04 28.55
CA VAL A 30 -8.26 -8.82 28.41
C VAL A 30 -8.09 -7.98 29.67
N ASP A 31 -7.18 -7.00 29.60
CA ASP A 31 -6.90 -6.09 30.72
C ASP A 31 -7.13 -4.64 30.29
N ILE A 32 -8.09 -3.97 30.95
CA ILE A 32 -8.51 -2.60 30.61
C ILE A 32 -7.35 -1.59 30.74
N PRO A 33 -6.58 -1.56 31.85
CA PRO A 33 -5.39 -0.73 31.96
C PRO A 33 -4.39 -0.92 30.82
N SER A 34 -4.11 -2.16 30.45
CA SER A 34 -3.17 -2.49 29.36
C SER A 34 -3.65 -1.98 28.00
N ILE A 35 -4.95 -2.09 27.70
CA ILE A 35 -5.55 -1.53 26.48
C ILE A 35 -5.42 -0.01 26.47
N MET A 36 -5.71 0.65 27.60
CA MET A 36 -5.62 2.11 27.72
C MET A 36 -4.19 2.62 27.49
N ILE A 37 -3.19 1.96 28.09
CA ILE A 37 -1.78 2.33 27.94
C ILE A 37 -1.35 2.15 26.47
N VAL A 38 -1.60 0.99 25.89
CA VAL A 38 -1.07 0.70 24.55
C VAL A 38 -1.89 1.40 23.47
N ALA A 39 -3.18 1.08 23.34
CA ALA A 39 -4.01 1.61 22.27
C ALA A 39 -4.33 3.09 22.49
N GLY A 40 -4.64 3.49 23.72
CA GLY A 40 -4.96 4.87 24.07
C GLY A 40 -3.79 5.82 23.88
N CYS A 41 -2.62 5.52 24.45
CA CYS A 41 -1.45 6.40 24.29
C CYS A 41 -0.88 6.38 22.86
N SER A 42 -0.92 5.23 22.17
CA SER A 42 -0.52 5.17 20.75
C SER A 42 -1.43 6.03 19.88
N PHE A 43 -2.74 5.99 20.10
CA PHE A 43 -3.70 6.82 19.37
C PHE A 43 -3.54 8.31 19.70
N ALA A 44 -3.39 8.66 20.98
CA ALA A 44 -3.16 10.05 21.39
C ALA A 44 -1.86 10.60 20.78
N THR A 45 -0.77 9.84 20.82
CA THR A 45 0.52 10.24 20.23
C THR A 45 0.43 10.30 18.71
N PHE A 46 -0.31 9.39 18.08
CA PHE A 46 -0.58 9.45 16.65
C PHE A 46 -1.27 10.77 16.24
N LEU A 47 -2.23 11.25 17.03
CA LEU A 47 -2.88 12.55 16.78
C LEU A 47 -1.95 13.74 16.97
N VAL A 48 -0.96 13.65 17.87
CA VAL A 48 0.05 14.69 18.08
C VAL A 48 1.05 14.70 16.91
N SER A 49 1.48 13.54 16.44
CA SER A 49 2.50 13.40 15.40
C SER A 49 2.00 13.70 13.99
N ASN A 50 0.68 13.74 13.76
CA ASN A 50 0.11 13.86 12.41
C ASN A 50 -0.86 15.04 12.29
N PRO A 51 -0.79 15.83 11.20
CA PRO A 51 -1.81 16.81 10.87
C PRO A 51 -3.21 16.20 10.76
N LYS A 52 -4.25 16.97 11.12
CA LYS A 52 -5.67 16.54 11.10
C LYS A 52 -6.09 15.91 9.77
N ARG A 53 -5.59 16.43 8.64
CA ARG A 53 -5.89 15.90 7.29
C ARG A 53 -5.44 14.45 7.14
N ILE A 54 -4.26 14.11 7.66
CA ILE A 54 -3.69 12.76 7.58
C ILE A 54 -4.45 11.80 8.50
N CYS A 55 -4.78 12.23 9.72
CA CYS A 55 -5.57 11.42 10.66
C CYS A 55 -6.93 11.02 10.08
N LEU A 56 -7.65 11.94 9.44
CA LEU A 56 -8.93 11.65 8.79
C LEU A 56 -8.77 10.76 7.55
N ALA A 57 -7.64 10.89 6.85
CA ALA A 57 -7.35 10.09 5.66
C ALA A 57 -6.94 8.64 5.99
N THR A 58 -6.51 8.34 7.23
CA THR A 58 -6.10 6.99 7.65
C THR A 58 -7.17 5.92 7.39
N ILE A 59 -8.45 6.25 7.60
CA ILE A 59 -9.56 5.34 7.31
C ILE A 59 -9.66 5.03 5.81
N LYS A 60 -9.42 6.04 4.95
CA LYS A 60 -9.39 5.85 3.49
C LYS A 60 -8.21 4.98 3.08
N TYR A 61 -7.03 5.20 3.66
CA TYR A 61 -5.85 4.38 3.39
C TYR A 61 -6.06 2.92 3.78
N LEU A 62 -6.72 2.67 4.92
CA LEU A 62 -7.10 1.32 5.33
C LEU A 62 -8.06 0.66 4.33
N MET A 63 -9.07 1.40 3.85
CA MET A 63 -9.99 0.88 2.83
C MET A 63 -9.29 0.54 1.52
N ILE A 64 -8.32 1.36 1.10
CA ILE A 64 -7.49 1.09 -0.09
C ILE A 64 -6.67 -0.19 0.11
N ALA A 65 -6.02 -0.36 1.28
CA ALA A 65 -5.26 -1.55 1.60
C ALA A 65 -6.11 -2.84 1.58
N CYS A 66 -7.39 -2.76 1.94
CA CYS A 66 -8.32 -3.89 1.90
C CYS A 66 -8.88 -4.19 0.49
N ARG A 67 -8.85 -3.21 -0.42
CA ARG A 67 -9.30 -3.39 -1.80
C ARG A 67 -8.27 -4.21 -2.57
N SER A 68 -8.74 -5.00 -3.55
CA SER A 68 -7.83 -5.64 -4.50
C SER A 68 -7.39 -4.59 -5.50
N TYR A 69 -6.11 -4.27 -5.54
CA TYR A 69 -5.49 -3.59 -6.67
C TYR A 69 -5.09 -4.66 -7.68
N LYS A 70 -5.51 -4.52 -8.93
CA LYS A 70 -5.12 -5.40 -10.03
C LYS A 70 -4.76 -4.52 -11.21
N VAL A 71 -3.48 -4.43 -11.51
CA VAL A 71 -2.99 -3.76 -12.70
C VAL A 71 -2.75 -4.79 -13.77
N ASN A 72 -3.30 -4.57 -14.96
CA ASN A 72 -3.04 -5.40 -16.12
C ASN A 72 -2.14 -4.66 -17.10
N LEU A 73 -0.82 -4.79 -16.91
CA LEU A 73 0.20 -4.14 -17.76
C LEU A 73 0.05 -4.55 -19.24
N LEU A 74 -0.34 -5.81 -19.51
CA LEU A 74 -0.53 -6.33 -20.86
C LEU A 74 -1.67 -5.63 -21.62
N GLU A 75 -2.75 -5.31 -20.90
CA GLU A 75 -3.90 -4.60 -21.47
C GLU A 75 -3.50 -3.18 -21.86
N ILE A 76 -2.75 -2.50 -20.99
CA ILE A 76 -2.22 -1.16 -21.27
C ILE A 76 -1.25 -1.17 -22.45
N ILE A 77 -0.35 -2.16 -22.54
CA ILE A 77 0.55 -2.31 -23.70
C ILE A 77 -0.26 -2.46 -24.98
N SER A 78 -1.31 -3.29 -24.97
CA SER A 78 -2.17 -3.51 -26.14
C SER A 78 -2.87 -2.23 -26.58
N ILE A 79 -3.34 -1.42 -25.62
CA ILE A 79 -3.92 -0.08 -25.87
C ILE A 79 -2.88 0.85 -26.52
N PHE A 80 -1.64 0.88 -26.00
CA PHE A 80 -0.58 1.70 -26.58
C PHE A 80 -0.18 1.28 -27.99
N VAL A 81 -0.16 -0.03 -28.28
CA VAL A 81 0.09 -0.54 -29.63
C VAL A 81 -1.03 -0.14 -30.58
N SER A 82 -2.30 -0.25 -30.17
CA SER A 82 -3.44 0.20 -31.00
C SER A 82 -3.41 1.70 -31.26
N PHE A 83 -3.03 2.50 -30.27
CA PHE A 83 -2.86 3.94 -30.45
C PHE A 83 -1.69 4.28 -31.35
N ALA A 84 -0.56 3.58 -31.25
CA ALA A 84 0.57 3.77 -32.15
C ALA A 84 0.20 3.43 -33.61
N GLU A 85 -0.58 2.36 -33.84
CA GLU A 85 -1.08 2.02 -35.18
C GLU A 85 -2.01 3.09 -35.74
N LYS A 86 -2.98 3.56 -34.94
CA LYS A 86 -3.93 4.61 -35.35
C LYS A 86 -3.21 5.93 -35.61
N ALA A 87 -2.33 6.35 -34.71
CA ALA A 87 -1.50 7.55 -34.86
C ALA A 87 -0.67 7.54 -36.15
N ARG A 88 -0.13 6.37 -36.53
CA ARG A 88 0.70 6.23 -37.73
C ARG A 88 -0.11 6.19 -39.03
N ARG A 89 -1.31 5.61 -39.02
CA ARG A 89 -2.19 5.53 -40.21
C ARG A 89 -2.94 6.83 -40.45
N ASP A 90 -3.55 7.35 -39.39
CA ASP A 90 -4.58 8.39 -39.46
C ASP A 90 -4.09 9.74 -38.86
N GLY A 91 -2.88 9.75 -38.29
CA GLY A 91 -2.29 10.92 -37.61
C GLY A 91 -2.65 11.00 -36.13
N LEU A 92 -1.93 11.86 -35.38
CA LEU A 92 -2.14 12.01 -33.93
C LEU A 92 -3.54 12.52 -33.57
N LEU A 93 -4.13 13.38 -34.40
CA LEU A 93 -5.49 13.91 -34.21
C LEU A 93 -6.56 12.82 -34.19
N ALA A 94 -6.32 11.69 -34.84
CA ALA A 94 -7.26 10.56 -34.84
C ALA A 94 -7.41 9.90 -33.46
N LEU A 95 -6.51 10.18 -32.52
CA LEU A 95 -6.59 9.68 -31.14
C LEU A 95 -7.64 10.41 -30.31
N GLU A 96 -8.06 11.63 -30.71
CA GLU A 96 -8.95 12.48 -29.92
C GLU A 96 -10.30 11.81 -29.60
N SER A 97 -10.85 11.04 -30.55
CA SER A 97 -12.11 10.29 -30.34
C SER A 97 -12.03 9.25 -29.24
N ASP A 98 -10.83 8.70 -28.99
CA ASP A 98 -10.64 7.57 -28.08
C ASP A 98 -10.19 8.03 -26.69
N ILE A 99 -9.73 9.29 -26.56
CA ILE A 99 -9.26 9.88 -25.30
C ILE A 99 -10.39 10.00 -24.28
N ASP A 100 -11.62 10.31 -24.73
CA ASP A 100 -12.79 10.48 -23.86
C ASP A 100 -13.24 9.15 -23.22
N GLU A 101 -13.00 8.02 -23.89
CA GLU A 101 -13.38 6.68 -23.41
C GLU A 101 -12.44 6.16 -22.30
N LEU A 102 -11.27 6.78 -22.14
CA LEU A 102 -10.30 6.38 -21.12
C LEU A 102 -10.78 6.76 -19.72
N LYS A 103 -10.71 5.78 -18.80
CA LYS A 103 -11.14 5.96 -17.40
C LYS A 103 -10.08 6.59 -16.50
N ASP A 104 -8.82 6.56 -16.92
CA ASP A 104 -7.70 7.03 -16.12
C ASP A 104 -7.28 8.44 -16.56
N ASP A 105 -7.37 9.40 -15.64
CA ASP A 105 -7.10 10.81 -15.92
C ASP A 105 -5.64 11.08 -16.30
N PHE A 106 -4.70 10.27 -15.83
CA PHE A 106 -3.29 10.40 -16.20
C PHE A 106 -3.07 9.99 -17.65
N LEU A 107 -3.68 8.88 -18.10
CA LEU A 107 -3.67 8.48 -19.51
C LEU A 107 -4.32 9.55 -20.40
N ARG A 108 -5.52 10.01 -20.01
CA ARG A 108 -6.27 11.02 -20.75
C ARG A 108 -5.45 12.30 -20.93
N ARG A 109 -4.94 12.87 -19.83
CA ARG A 109 -4.16 14.11 -19.86
C ARG A 109 -2.88 13.97 -20.66
N GLY A 110 -2.19 12.84 -20.55
CA GLY A 110 -0.96 12.60 -21.30
C GLY A 110 -1.19 12.47 -22.81
N LEU A 111 -2.22 11.72 -23.23
CA LEU A 111 -2.58 11.61 -24.65
C LEU A 111 -3.07 12.94 -25.22
N GLN A 112 -3.80 13.75 -24.45
CA GLN A 112 -4.18 15.09 -24.86
C GLN A 112 -2.95 15.94 -25.19
N MET A 113 -1.92 15.95 -24.34
CA MET A 113 -0.68 16.70 -24.60
C MET A 113 0.06 16.21 -25.85
N VAL A 114 -0.03 14.91 -26.17
CA VAL A 114 0.52 14.34 -27.40
C VAL A 114 -0.25 14.82 -28.63
N VAL A 115 -1.59 14.84 -28.57
CA VAL A 115 -2.46 15.37 -29.65
C VAL A 115 -2.22 16.86 -29.88
N ASP A 116 -2.04 17.61 -28.79
CA ASP A 116 -1.75 19.05 -28.82
C ASP A 116 -0.34 19.38 -29.38
N GLY A 117 0.49 18.36 -29.64
CA GLY A 117 1.83 18.52 -30.21
C GLY A 117 2.86 19.12 -29.25
N THR A 118 2.66 18.94 -27.94
CA THR A 118 3.58 19.44 -26.89
C THR A 118 4.96 18.79 -27.04
N ASP A 119 6.06 19.46 -26.71
CA ASP A 119 7.42 18.89 -26.79
C ASP A 119 7.57 17.60 -25.93
N PRO A 120 8.26 16.55 -26.42
CA PRO A 120 8.41 15.28 -25.68
C PRO A 120 9.05 15.43 -24.30
N ASN A 121 10.04 16.31 -24.16
CA ASN A 121 10.72 16.50 -22.88
C ASN A 121 9.81 17.20 -21.87
N LEU A 122 8.96 18.12 -22.36
CA LEU A 122 7.97 18.79 -21.53
C LEU A 122 6.88 17.82 -21.07
N ILE A 123 6.35 16.98 -21.96
CA ILE A 123 5.38 15.92 -21.60
C ILE A 123 5.98 15.02 -20.52
N LYS A 124 7.20 14.50 -20.76
CA LYS A 124 7.90 13.65 -19.81
C LYS A 124 8.04 14.33 -18.45
N SER A 125 8.55 15.56 -18.43
CA SER A 125 8.76 16.32 -17.18
C SER A 125 7.45 16.52 -16.40
N ILE A 126 6.36 16.90 -17.08
CA ILE A 126 5.05 17.11 -16.42
C ILE A 126 4.53 15.80 -15.81
N LEU A 127 4.62 14.70 -16.55
CA LEU A 127 4.13 13.41 -16.09
C LEU A 127 5.01 12.81 -14.99
N GLU A 128 6.32 12.99 -15.05
CA GLU A 128 7.26 12.58 -13.97
C GLU A 128 7.02 13.37 -12.68
N ILE A 129 6.71 14.67 -12.77
CA ILE A 129 6.36 15.47 -11.58
C ILE A 129 5.06 14.95 -10.94
N ASP A 130 4.04 14.63 -11.74
CA ASP A 130 2.78 14.09 -11.18
C ASP A 130 2.97 12.68 -10.60
N LEU A 131 3.79 11.84 -11.25
CA LEU A 131 4.19 10.53 -10.75
C LEU A 131 4.90 10.65 -9.39
N ALA A 132 5.91 11.51 -9.27
CA ALA A 132 6.61 11.75 -8.02
C ALA A 132 5.68 12.29 -6.92
N ALA A 133 4.79 13.24 -7.27
CA ALA A 133 3.80 13.76 -6.34
C ALA A 133 2.78 12.70 -5.89
N MET A 134 2.47 11.71 -6.74
CA MET A 134 1.65 10.56 -6.38
C MET A 134 2.38 9.61 -5.44
N GLU A 135 3.64 9.30 -5.74
CA GLU A 135 4.48 8.43 -4.92
C GLU A 135 4.64 9.00 -3.49
N ASP A 136 4.89 10.31 -3.35
CA ASP A 136 4.97 10.98 -2.05
C ASP A 136 3.65 10.86 -1.24
N ARG A 137 2.50 10.96 -1.92
CA ARG A 137 1.19 10.78 -1.28
C ARG A 137 1.02 9.34 -0.78
N HIS A 138 1.43 8.36 -1.57
CA HIS A 138 1.37 6.94 -1.18
C HIS A 138 2.36 6.60 -0.07
N ALA A 139 3.57 7.16 -0.12
CA ALA A 139 4.57 7.03 0.94
C ALA A 139 4.04 7.56 2.27
N THR A 140 3.37 8.72 2.25
CA THR A 140 2.70 9.29 3.43
C THR A 140 1.63 8.33 3.97
N ALA A 141 0.83 7.72 3.09
CA ALA A 141 -0.21 6.76 3.50
C ALA A 141 0.36 5.53 4.19
N ALA A 142 1.46 4.96 3.67
CA ALA A 142 2.15 3.84 4.31
C ALA A 142 2.84 4.25 5.62
N GLN A 143 3.44 5.44 5.66
CA GLN A 143 4.20 5.93 6.80
C GLN A 143 3.34 6.09 8.06
N VAL A 144 2.06 6.44 7.90
CA VAL A 144 1.09 6.50 9.02
C VAL A 144 1.04 5.19 9.79
N PHE A 145 0.94 4.05 9.09
CA PHE A 145 0.87 2.75 9.74
C PHE A 145 2.21 2.34 10.35
N ILE A 146 3.33 2.70 9.72
CA ILE A 146 4.68 2.44 10.28
C ILE A 146 4.90 3.22 11.57
N ASN A 147 4.45 4.47 11.61
CA ASN A 147 4.51 5.29 12.82
C ASN A 147 3.72 4.62 13.95
N ILE A 148 2.50 4.14 13.69
CA ILE A 148 1.70 3.42 14.70
C ILE A 148 2.39 2.10 15.09
N ALA A 149 2.95 1.36 14.14
CA ALA A 149 3.69 0.12 14.40
C ALA A 149 4.96 0.34 15.23
N THR A 150 5.53 1.55 15.20
CA THR A 150 6.69 1.93 16.02
C THR A 150 6.25 2.38 17.42
N LEU A 151 5.16 3.13 17.50
CA LEU A 151 4.63 3.66 18.77
C LEU A 151 4.02 2.57 19.65
N ALA A 152 3.25 1.62 19.08
CA ALA A 152 2.53 0.64 19.87
C ALA A 152 3.44 -0.28 20.72
N PRO A 153 4.54 -0.85 20.20
CA PRO A 153 5.50 -1.60 21.01
C PRO A 153 6.23 -0.70 22.02
N ALA A 154 6.52 0.56 21.68
CA ALA A 154 7.15 1.50 22.60
C ALA A 154 6.26 1.77 23.83
N PHE A 155 4.96 1.98 23.63
CA PHE A 155 4.00 2.07 24.75
C PHE A 155 3.79 0.74 25.46
N GLY A 156 3.93 -0.39 24.76
CA GLY A 156 3.98 -1.72 25.37
C GLY A 156 5.11 -1.85 26.40
N MET A 157 6.31 -1.37 26.05
CA MET A 157 7.46 -1.29 26.96
C MET A 157 7.27 -0.26 28.09
N LEU A 158 6.58 0.86 27.85
CA LEU A 158 6.22 1.77 28.96
C LEU A 158 5.23 1.09 29.92
N GLY A 159 4.29 0.30 29.39
CA GLY A 159 3.38 -0.51 30.20
C GLY A 159 4.08 -1.55 31.05
N THR A 160 5.17 -2.16 30.56
CA THR A 160 5.97 -3.10 31.37
C THR A 160 6.61 -2.39 32.55
N LEU A 161 7.16 -1.20 32.31
CA LEU A 161 7.75 -0.37 33.37
C LEU A 161 6.70 0.02 34.41
N ILE A 162 5.49 0.40 33.99
CA ILE A 162 4.39 0.72 34.91
C ILE A 162 4.02 -0.50 35.76
N GLY A 163 3.82 -1.66 35.15
CA GLY A 163 3.46 -2.88 35.87
C GLY A 163 4.56 -3.35 36.83
N LEU A 164 5.83 -3.24 36.43
CA LEU A 164 6.96 -3.54 37.32
C LEU A 164 7.05 -2.57 38.51
N ILE A 165 6.84 -1.26 38.28
CA ILE A 165 6.82 -0.27 39.38
C ILE A 165 5.69 -0.59 40.37
N GLN A 166 4.49 -0.94 39.88
CA GLN A 166 3.36 -1.32 40.73
C GLN A 166 3.63 -2.62 41.50
N MET A 167 4.24 -3.60 40.84
CA MET A 167 4.62 -4.87 41.47
C MET A 167 5.61 -4.65 42.61
N LEU A 168 6.64 -3.83 42.37
CA LEU A 168 7.65 -3.49 43.39
C LEU A 168 7.05 -2.69 44.56
N ALA A 169 6.06 -1.83 44.29
CA ALA A 169 5.38 -1.06 45.33
C ALA A 169 4.53 -1.93 46.27
N SER A 170 4.06 -3.09 45.80
CA SER A 170 3.20 -4.03 46.55
C SER A 170 3.88 -5.36 46.85
N LEU A 171 5.21 -5.37 46.96
CA LEU A 171 6.02 -6.57 47.21
C LEU A 171 5.62 -7.32 48.49
N ASP A 172 5.11 -6.59 49.48
CA ASP A 172 4.70 -7.14 50.77
C ASP A 172 3.30 -7.81 50.72
N ASP A 173 2.54 -7.63 49.64
CA ASP A 173 1.24 -8.29 49.39
C ASP A 173 1.33 -9.22 48.17
N PRO A 174 1.54 -10.54 48.38
CA PRO A 174 1.57 -11.53 47.31
C PRO A 174 0.34 -11.55 46.41
N SER A 175 -0.83 -11.10 46.91
CA SER A 175 -2.07 -11.10 46.14
C SER A 175 -2.11 -9.98 45.09
N ALA A 176 -1.35 -8.89 45.30
CA ALA A 176 -1.26 -7.76 44.38
C ALA A 176 -0.20 -7.95 43.28
N ILE A 177 0.76 -8.86 43.48
CA ILE A 177 1.87 -9.12 42.54
C ILE A 177 1.35 -9.65 41.19
N GLY A 178 0.43 -10.63 41.22
CA GLY A 178 -0.11 -11.27 40.03
C GLY A 178 -0.76 -10.28 39.05
N PRO A 179 -1.72 -9.45 39.49
CA PRO A 179 -2.32 -8.42 38.66
C PRO A 179 -1.32 -7.41 38.08
N ALA A 180 -0.35 -6.93 38.87
CA ALA A 180 0.65 -5.98 38.39
C ALA A 180 1.59 -6.59 37.32
N MET A 181 1.98 -7.85 37.50
CA MET A 181 2.75 -8.60 36.51
C MET A 181 1.95 -8.87 35.22
N ALA A 182 0.65 -9.15 35.34
CA ALA A 182 -0.23 -9.32 34.18
C ALA A 182 -0.28 -8.05 33.31
N VAL A 183 -0.44 -6.87 33.91
CA VAL A 183 -0.38 -5.59 33.17
C VAL A 183 0.93 -5.49 32.38
N ALA A 184 2.08 -5.77 33.01
CA ALA A 184 3.37 -5.65 32.35
C ALA A 184 3.52 -6.57 31.13
N LEU A 185 3.03 -7.81 31.21
CA LEU A 185 3.15 -8.77 30.10
C LEU A 185 2.13 -8.49 29.00
N ILE A 186 0.89 -8.15 29.37
CA ILE A 186 -0.21 -7.92 28.42
C ILE A 186 0.04 -6.65 27.59
N THR A 187 0.64 -5.60 28.16
CA THR A 187 0.98 -4.39 27.38
C THR A 187 1.98 -4.69 26.26
N THR A 188 3.00 -5.52 26.52
CA THR A 188 3.96 -5.94 25.49
C THR A 188 3.30 -6.77 24.40
N PHE A 189 2.40 -7.67 24.82
CA PHE A 189 1.63 -8.52 23.92
C PHE A 189 0.74 -7.68 22.97
N TYR A 190 -0.02 -6.73 23.51
CA TYR A 190 -0.86 -5.85 22.70
C TYR A 190 -0.04 -4.96 21.76
N GLY A 191 1.06 -4.38 22.23
CA GLY A 191 1.93 -3.57 21.39
C GLY A 191 2.47 -4.36 20.20
N SER A 192 2.88 -5.60 20.45
CA SER A 192 3.37 -6.52 19.40
C SER A 192 2.28 -6.92 18.40
N ILE A 193 1.05 -7.17 18.84
CA ILE A 193 -0.08 -7.48 17.96
C ILE A 193 -0.42 -6.30 17.05
N ILE A 194 -0.56 -5.10 17.63
CA ILE A 194 -0.92 -3.90 16.86
C ILE A 194 0.14 -3.64 15.78
N ALA A 195 1.42 -3.70 16.14
CA ALA A 195 2.51 -3.48 15.21
C ALA A 195 2.59 -4.54 14.11
N ASN A 196 2.64 -5.82 14.48
CA ASN A 196 3.04 -6.89 13.56
C ASN A 196 1.86 -7.60 12.90
N CYS A 197 0.70 -7.69 13.55
CA CYS A 197 -0.47 -8.34 12.97
C CYS A 197 -1.31 -7.37 12.11
N PHE A 198 -1.25 -6.06 12.40
CA PHE A 198 -2.06 -5.06 11.69
C PHE A 198 -1.22 -4.04 10.93
N CYS A 199 -0.48 -3.18 11.64
CA CYS A 199 0.09 -1.98 11.04
C CYS A 199 1.19 -2.26 10.01
N ASN A 200 2.17 -3.11 10.34
CA ASN A 200 3.26 -3.46 9.41
C ASN A 200 2.75 -4.16 8.13
N PRO A 201 1.90 -5.19 8.18
CA PRO A 201 1.32 -5.80 6.99
C PRO A 201 0.58 -4.80 6.09
N ILE A 202 -0.22 -3.91 6.68
CA ILE A 202 -0.94 -2.86 5.93
C ILE A 202 0.04 -1.91 5.26
N ALA A 203 1.09 -1.47 5.96
CA ALA A 203 2.10 -0.58 5.41
C ALA A 203 2.86 -1.21 4.23
N PHE A 204 3.30 -2.47 4.37
CA PHE A 204 3.97 -3.19 3.30
C PHE A 204 3.08 -3.38 2.08
N LYS A 205 1.80 -3.67 2.31
CA LYS A 205 0.82 -3.82 1.23
C LYS A 205 0.58 -2.52 0.47
N LEU A 206 0.44 -1.39 1.17
CA LEU A 206 0.31 -0.08 0.54
C LEU A 206 1.55 0.29 -0.30
N ARG A 207 2.75 -0.04 0.19
CA ARG A 207 3.99 0.14 -0.59
C ARG A 207 4.05 -0.74 -1.83
N ALA A 208 3.62 -1.99 -1.73
CA ALA A 208 3.54 -2.90 -2.87
C ALA A 208 2.59 -2.36 -3.95
N TYR A 209 1.39 -1.89 -3.55
CA TYR A 209 0.44 -1.27 -4.48
C TYR A 209 0.98 0.01 -5.11
N SER A 210 1.68 0.85 -4.33
CA SER A 210 2.34 2.02 -4.88
C SER A 210 3.39 1.64 -5.93
N ALA A 211 4.20 0.60 -5.68
CA ALA A 211 5.21 0.15 -6.64
C ALA A 211 4.58 -0.37 -7.95
N GLU A 212 3.47 -1.13 -7.85
CA GLU A 212 2.71 -1.59 -9.02
C GLU A 212 2.12 -0.41 -9.81
N GLU A 213 1.59 0.60 -9.13
CA GLU A 213 1.04 1.81 -9.77
C GLU A 213 2.14 2.68 -10.40
N VAL A 214 3.30 2.82 -9.74
CA VAL A 214 4.45 3.53 -10.31
C VAL A 214 4.90 2.85 -11.60
N ALA A 215 5.10 1.53 -11.59
CA ALA A 215 5.49 0.79 -12.79
C ALA A 215 4.48 0.96 -13.95
N LEU A 216 3.18 0.99 -13.64
CA LEU A 216 2.12 1.27 -14.61
C LEU A 216 2.27 2.67 -15.23
N LYS A 217 2.48 3.69 -14.40
CA LYS A 217 2.60 5.08 -14.84
C LYS A 217 3.91 5.32 -15.61
N GLU A 218 5.02 4.69 -15.22
CA GLU A 218 6.27 4.71 -15.98
C GLU A 218 6.09 4.09 -17.38
N LEU A 219 5.46 2.92 -17.48
CA LEU A 219 5.12 2.29 -18.76
C LEU A 219 4.24 3.23 -19.60
N THR A 220 3.27 3.90 -18.95
CA THR A 220 2.37 4.86 -19.61
C THR A 220 3.12 6.06 -20.17
N ILE A 221 4.06 6.63 -19.41
CA ILE A 221 4.92 7.74 -19.86
C ILE A 221 5.72 7.30 -21.09
N GLU A 222 6.37 6.14 -21.02
CA GLU A 222 7.18 5.62 -22.12
C GLU A 222 6.32 5.35 -23.37
N GLY A 223 5.11 4.82 -23.20
CA GLY A 223 4.16 4.59 -24.29
C GLY A 223 3.74 5.89 -24.98
N MET A 224 3.50 6.96 -24.21
CA MET A 224 3.15 8.27 -24.76
C MET A 224 4.28 8.87 -25.59
N LEU A 225 5.51 8.80 -25.07
CA LEU A 225 6.70 9.30 -25.79
C LEU A 225 6.93 8.54 -27.09
N ALA A 226 6.71 7.21 -27.09
CA ALA A 226 6.87 6.39 -28.28
C ALA A 226 5.79 6.65 -29.35
N ILE A 227 4.55 6.95 -28.95
CA ILE A 227 3.50 7.39 -29.89
C ILE A 227 3.89 8.73 -30.51
N GLN A 228 4.33 9.66 -29.68
CA GLN A 228 4.69 11.00 -30.12
C GLN A 228 5.89 11.03 -31.07
N SER A 229 6.90 10.19 -30.84
CA SER A 229 8.05 10.04 -31.74
C SER A 229 7.71 9.36 -33.06
N GLY A 230 6.51 8.78 -33.18
CA GLY A 230 6.07 8.06 -34.37
C GLY A 230 6.77 6.70 -34.54
N ASP A 231 7.17 6.08 -33.43
CA ASP A 231 7.85 4.79 -33.44
C ASP A 231 6.99 3.71 -34.14
N ASN A 232 7.64 2.68 -34.68
CA ASN A 232 6.91 1.56 -35.25
C ASN A 232 6.14 0.83 -34.13
N PRO A 233 4.83 0.54 -34.28
CA PRO A 233 4.04 -0.16 -33.26
C PRO A 233 4.70 -1.44 -32.73
N ARG A 234 5.47 -2.16 -33.56
CA ARG A 234 6.26 -3.33 -33.12
C ARG A 234 7.39 -2.97 -32.15
N ILE A 235 8.07 -1.84 -32.40
CA ILE A 235 9.13 -1.32 -31.52
C ILE A 235 8.53 -0.82 -30.21
N VAL A 236 7.37 -0.14 -30.28
CA VAL A 236 6.60 0.28 -29.10
C VAL A 236 6.28 -0.94 -28.24
N GLU A 237 5.75 -2.01 -28.85
CA GLU A 237 5.42 -3.24 -28.14
C GLU A 237 6.64 -3.88 -27.47
N GLU A 238 7.77 -4.01 -28.18
CA GLU A 238 9.00 -4.57 -27.62
C GLU A 238 9.55 -3.74 -26.45
N ARG A 239 9.53 -2.41 -26.59
CA ARG A 239 9.99 -1.47 -25.55
C ARG A 239 9.11 -1.56 -24.30
N LEU A 240 7.79 -1.57 -24.45
CA LEU A 240 6.88 -1.65 -23.31
C LEU A 240 6.85 -3.05 -22.67
N LYS A 241 7.07 -4.13 -23.45
CA LYS A 241 7.26 -5.48 -22.90
C LYS A 241 8.48 -5.59 -21.98
N ALA A 242 9.46 -4.69 -22.09
CA ALA A 242 10.61 -4.65 -21.18
C ALA A 242 10.24 -4.31 -19.73
N PHE A 243 9.07 -3.73 -19.48
CA PHE A 243 8.55 -3.48 -18.13
C PHE A 243 7.90 -4.71 -17.48
N LEU A 244 7.53 -5.73 -18.28
CA LEU A 244 6.92 -6.95 -17.77
C LEU A 244 7.97 -7.90 -17.18
N PRO A 245 7.62 -8.71 -16.16
CA PRO A 245 8.44 -9.83 -15.74
C PRO A 245 8.69 -10.82 -16.89
N PRO A 246 9.86 -11.49 -16.96
CA PRO A 246 10.20 -12.40 -18.07
C PRO A 246 9.13 -13.46 -18.36
N LYS A 247 8.48 -14.01 -17.31
CA LYS A 247 7.42 -15.01 -17.45
C LYS A 247 6.17 -14.48 -18.17
N GLU A 248 5.83 -13.21 -17.98
CA GLU A 248 4.66 -12.58 -18.60
C GLU A 248 4.92 -12.16 -20.05
N ARG A 249 6.20 -11.98 -20.43
CA ARG A 249 6.61 -11.70 -21.82
C ARG A 249 6.36 -12.90 -22.75
N GLU A 250 6.51 -14.12 -22.24
CA GLU A 250 6.41 -15.35 -23.04
C GLU A 250 4.98 -15.82 -23.33
N VAL A 251 4.01 -15.46 -22.46
CA VAL A 251 2.61 -15.91 -22.59
C VAL A 251 1.96 -15.47 -23.90
N LYS A 252 2.42 -14.35 -24.48
CA LYS A 252 1.91 -13.86 -25.77
C LYS A 252 2.53 -14.58 -26.98
N LYS A 253 3.82 -14.95 -26.93
CA LYS A 253 4.47 -15.70 -28.01
C LYS A 253 3.73 -17.01 -28.32
N LYS A 254 3.32 -17.75 -27.28
CA LYS A 254 2.57 -19.00 -27.46
C LYS A 254 1.16 -18.83 -28.03
N ARG A 255 0.52 -17.68 -27.80
CA ARG A 255 -0.83 -17.36 -28.34
C ARG A 255 -0.79 -16.84 -29.78
N GLU A 256 0.36 -16.36 -30.24
CA GLU A 256 0.58 -15.93 -31.64
C GLU A 256 1.11 -17.09 -32.51
N GLU A 257 1.53 -18.19 -31.89
CA GLU A 257 2.01 -19.43 -32.55
C GLU A 257 0.95 -20.55 -32.61
N GLU A 258 -0.23 -20.38 -31.99
CA GLU A 258 -1.43 -21.25 -32.06
C GLU A 258 -2.52 -20.63 -32.93
#